data_AF-A0A536X635-F1
#
_entry.id   AF-A0A536X635-F1
#
_cell.length_a   1.000
_cell.length_b   1.000
_cell.length_c   1.000
_cell.angle_alpha   90.00
_cell.angle_beta   90.00
_cell.angle_gamma   90.00
#
_symmetry.space_group_name_H-M   'P 1'
#
loop_
_entity.id
_entity.type
_entity.pdbx_description
1 polymer ?
#
loop_
_entity_poly.entity_id
_entity_poly.type
_entity_poly.pdbx_seq_one_letter_code
_entity_poly.pdbx_strand_id
1 'polypeptide(L)'
;MTDAVIVSTARTPLCKSWKGALNMTHGAKMGGHVVHAALERAKVDCQEVDDVIMGCANPEGAAGWNIARQIALRAGCPVSVPGMTVNRFCSSGLQTIALAAQRIIAGEGDIYVAGGVESISLVQNEMNKHHFQDEWLHRHKPEIYWPMLQTAEYVARRYEITREDQDRYGVQSQQRAAKARAEGKTKDEIVPITAKMKMVDKNSGAESMREVIAAEDEGIRADTTYEGVSQIKPAIEGGCIAAGNASQFSDGASACVVMSDKEAASHGLKPLGIYRGFAVAGCDPKEMGIGPVFAVPKLLEQTGKRIEDIDLWELNEAEAGYPDMQFDLWFGLMSSSRVPKDVQARLNAELNKVLQSPELLEKLAQQFYEPIGGTPERFAQAIRADMDRYGRAIKEAGIKPE
;
A
#
# COMPACT_ATOMS: atom_id res chain seq x y z
N MET A 1 28.66 0.11 7.27
CA MET A 1 27.31 0.32 7.81
C MET A 1 26.55 -0.97 7.55
N THR A 2 25.88 -1.54 8.53
CA THR A 2 25.08 -2.76 8.34
C THR A 2 23.81 -2.36 7.59
N ASP A 3 23.55 -3.00 6.45
CA ASP A 3 22.30 -2.81 5.71
C ASP A 3 21.25 -3.80 6.26
N ALA A 4 20.01 -3.33 6.45
CA ALA A 4 18.88 -4.20 6.75
C ALA A 4 18.19 -4.59 5.43
N VAL A 5 18.15 -5.89 5.15
CA VAL A 5 17.70 -6.43 3.88
C VAL A 5 16.45 -7.30 4.06
N ILE A 6 15.54 -7.26 3.09
CA ILE A 6 14.39 -8.17 3.04
C ILE A 6 14.79 -9.36 2.17
N VAL A 7 14.72 -10.58 2.70
CA VAL A 7 15.13 -11.79 1.99
C VAL A 7 13.95 -12.65 1.52
N SER A 8 12.79 -12.49 2.14
CA SER A 8 11.56 -13.17 1.74
C SER A 8 10.33 -12.38 2.20
N THR A 9 9.19 -12.67 1.57
CA THR A 9 7.88 -12.18 1.96
C THR A 9 6.82 -13.26 1.73
N ALA A 10 5.73 -13.19 2.48
CA ALA A 10 4.53 -13.99 2.29
C ALA A 10 3.31 -13.20 2.79
N ARG A 11 2.17 -13.37 2.11
CA ARG A 11 0.88 -12.87 2.60
C ARG A 11 -0.24 -13.88 2.35
N THR A 12 -1.29 -13.84 3.16
CA THR A 12 -2.55 -14.48 2.79
C THR A 12 -3.16 -13.72 1.61
N PRO A 13 -4.11 -14.32 0.87
CA PRO A 13 -5.06 -13.49 0.15
C PRO A 13 -5.80 -12.57 1.13
N LEU A 14 -6.27 -11.43 0.63
CA LEU A 14 -7.19 -10.55 1.33
C LEU A 14 -8.62 -11.02 1.03
N CYS A 15 -9.32 -11.48 2.07
CA CYS A 15 -10.68 -11.98 1.97
C CYS A 15 -11.66 -10.98 2.59
N LYS A 16 -12.86 -10.86 2.03
CA LYS A 16 -13.84 -9.88 2.49
C LYS A 16 -14.25 -10.15 3.92
N SER A 17 -14.21 -9.15 4.78
CA SER A 17 -14.64 -9.33 6.16
C SER A 17 -16.13 -9.74 6.25
N TRP A 18 -16.43 -10.54 7.27
CA TRP A 18 -17.70 -11.17 7.63
C TRP A 18 -18.27 -12.17 6.62
N LYS A 19 -17.92 -12.07 5.34
CA LYS A 19 -18.53 -12.86 4.25
C LYS A 19 -17.54 -13.66 3.42
N GLY A 20 -16.25 -13.43 3.59
CA GLY A 20 -15.17 -14.06 2.84
C GLY A 20 -14.63 -15.33 3.51
N ALA A 21 -13.70 -15.99 2.84
CA ALA A 21 -13.13 -17.26 3.25
C ALA A 21 -12.45 -17.23 4.63
N LEU A 22 -11.91 -16.08 5.03
CA LEU A 22 -11.21 -15.89 6.31
C LEU A 22 -12.12 -15.45 7.46
N ASN A 23 -13.44 -15.32 7.27
CA ASN A 23 -14.33 -14.69 8.25
C ASN A 23 -14.43 -15.39 9.61
N MET A 24 -14.04 -16.66 9.72
CA MET A 24 -13.92 -17.41 10.98
C MET A 24 -12.49 -17.89 11.25
N THR A 25 -11.50 -17.25 10.63
CA THR A 25 -10.09 -17.60 10.79
C THR A 25 -9.42 -16.64 11.78
N HIS A 26 -8.95 -17.21 12.89
CA HIS A 26 -8.29 -16.45 13.96
C HIS A 26 -6.99 -15.77 13.48
N GLY A 27 -6.71 -14.56 13.97
CA GLY A 27 -5.52 -13.77 13.62
C GLY A 27 -4.22 -14.55 13.80
N ALA A 28 -4.06 -15.25 14.94
CA ALA A 28 -2.89 -16.11 15.18
C ALA A 28 -2.68 -17.19 14.10
N LYS A 29 -3.75 -17.76 13.53
CA LYS A 29 -3.65 -18.75 12.45
C LYS A 29 -3.22 -18.09 11.13
N MET A 30 -3.77 -16.93 10.78
CA MET A 30 -3.38 -16.20 9.57
C MET A 30 -1.93 -15.74 9.65
N GLY A 31 -1.55 -15.08 10.75
CA GLY A 31 -0.18 -14.61 10.98
C GLY A 31 0.82 -15.76 11.06
N GLY A 32 0.51 -16.83 11.82
CA GLY A 32 1.41 -17.98 11.94
C GLY A 32 1.66 -18.67 10.59
N HIS A 33 0.65 -18.72 9.72
CA HIS A 33 0.78 -19.27 8.37
C HIS A 33 1.75 -18.46 7.50
N VAL A 34 1.66 -17.12 7.49
CA VAL A 34 2.55 -16.29 6.68
C VAL A 34 3.96 -16.19 7.26
N VAL A 35 4.12 -16.20 8.58
CA VAL A 35 5.44 -16.25 9.23
C VAL A 35 6.16 -17.56 8.87
N HIS A 36 5.47 -18.69 8.99
CA HIS A 36 6.01 -19.98 8.61
C HIS A 36 6.47 -19.99 7.14
N ALA A 37 5.60 -19.54 6.22
CA ALA A 37 5.91 -19.52 4.79
C ALA A 37 7.05 -18.54 4.44
N ALA A 38 7.13 -17.38 5.10
CA ALA A 38 8.22 -16.44 4.88
C ALA A 38 9.58 -17.03 5.33
N LEU A 39 9.62 -17.69 6.49
CA LEU A 39 10.82 -18.37 6.98
C LEU A 39 11.22 -19.55 6.09
N GLU A 40 10.25 -20.36 5.65
CA GLU A 40 10.48 -21.46 4.71
C GLU A 40 11.10 -20.96 3.39
N ARG A 41 10.55 -19.88 2.82
CA ARG A 41 11.10 -19.23 1.61
C ARG A 41 12.51 -18.69 1.82
N ALA A 42 12.78 -18.14 3.01
CA ALA A 42 14.12 -17.66 3.39
C ALA A 42 15.08 -18.80 3.77
N LYS A 43 14.58 -20.03 3.97
CA LYS A 43 15.37 -21.17 4.51
C LYS A 43 16.06 -20.82 5.83
N VAL A 44 15.36 -20.10 6.70
CA VAL A 44 15.81 -19.72 8.05
C VAL A 44 15.04 -20.56 9.06
N ASP A 45 15.74 -21.20 10.00
CA ASP A 45 15.09 -21.90 11.09
C ASP A 45 14.48 -20.86 12.05
N CYS A 46 13.24 -21.05 12.49
CA CYS A 46 12.62 -20.07 13.37
C CYS A 46 13.39 -19.91 14.70
N GLN A 47 14.17 -20.90 15.14
CA GLN A 47 15.01 -20.75 16.34
C GLN A 47 16.08 -19.65 16.23
N GLU A 48 16.45 -19.26 15.01
CA GLU A 48 17.45 -18.24 14.72
C GLU A 48 16.85 -16.83 14.75
N VAL A 49 15.52 -16.71 14.80
CA VAL A 49 14.82 -15.41 14.81
C VAL A 49 14.93 -14.75 16.18
N ASP A 50 15.44 -13.53 16.19
CA ASP A 50 15.59 -12.70 17.39
C ASP A 50 14.25 -12.18 17.92
N ASP A 51 13.31 -11.82 17.04
CA ASP A 51 11.95 -11.39 17.42
C ASP A 51 10.96 -11.50 16.24
N VAL A 52 9.70 -11.78 16.56
CA VAL A 52 8.57 -11.74 15.62
C VAL A 52 7.72 -10.51 15.93
N ILE A 53 7.82 -9.49 15.08
CA ILE A 53 7.19 -8.18 15.28
C ILE A 53 5.98 -8.06 14.34
N MET A 54 4.76 -8.07 14.88
CA MET A 54 3.53 -8.04 14.08
C MET A 54 2.68 -6.81 14.38
N GLY A 55 2.28 -6.10 13.33
CA GLY A 55 1.37 -4.98 13.40
C GLY A 55 -0.09 -5.43 13.50
N CYS A 56 -0.89 -4.80 14.35
CA CYS A 56 -2.33 -5.00 14.44
C CYS A 56 -3.00 -3.69 14.87
N ALA A 57 -3.96 -3.20 14.08
CA ALA A 57 -4.61 -1.91 14.34
C ALA A 57 -5.62 -2.00 15.49
N ASN A 58 -6.29 -3.15 15.64
CA ASN A 58 -7.24 -3.39 16.73
C ASN A 58 -6.83 -4.65 17.51
N PRO A 59 -5.81 -4.59 18.38
CA PRO A 59 -5.33 -5.74 19.15
C PRO A 59 -6.29 -6.04 20.32
N GLU A 60 -7.50 -6.49 19.99
CA GLU A 60 -8.58 -6.85 20.91
C GLU A 60 -9.17 -8.21 20.54
N GLY A 61 -9.76 -8.92 21.51
CA GLY A 61 -10.52 -10.14 21.24
C GLY A 61 -9.66 -11.20 20.53
N ALA A 62 -10.08 -11.61 19.33
CA ALA A 62 -9.36 -12.59 18.51
C ALA A 62 -7.97 -12.12 18.00
N ALA A 63 -7.68 -10.82 18.08
CA ALA A 63 -6.36 -10.24 17.84
C ALA A 63 -5.75 -9.62 19.11
N GLY A 64 -6.36 -9.88 20.27
CA GLY A 64 -6.00 -9.29 21.56
C GLY A 64 -4.71 -9.80 22.16
N TRP A 65 -4.33 -9.18 23.30
CA TRP A 65 -3.08 -9.45 24.01
C TRP A 65 -1.87 -9.23 23.10
N ASN A 66 -0.84 -10.07 23.23
CA ASN A 66 0.29 -10.07 22.34
C ASN A 66 0.04 -11.07 21.19
N ILE A 67 -0.67 -10.62 20.15
CA ILE A 67 -0.99 -11.46 18.99
C ILE A 67 0.27 -11.90 18.24
N ALA A 68 1.32 -11.07 18.19
CA ALA A 68 2.61 -11.42 17.60
C ALA A 68 3.24 -12.65 18.27
N ARG A 69 3.18 -12.72 19.61
CA ARG A 69 3.66 -13.89 20.36
C ARG A 69 2.84 -15.15 20.06
N GLN A 70 1.53 -15.03 19.94
CA GLN A 70 0.68 -16.15 19.53
C GLN A 70 1.01 -16.61 18.10
N ILE A 71 1.29 -15.67 17.20
CA ILE A 71 1.70 -15.91 15.81
C ILE A 71 3.02 -16.67 15.74
N ALA A 72 4.05 -16.25 16.49
CA ALA A 72 5.34 -16.93 16.54
C ALA A 72 5.18 -18.40 16.93
N LEU A 73 4.46 -18.67 18.02
CA LEU A 73 4.18 -20.04 18.46
C LEU A 73 3.36 -20.82 17.43
N ARG A 74 2.37 -20.15 16.80
CA ARG A 74 1.51 -20.78 15.79
C ARG A 74 2.26 -21.10 14.50
N ALA A 75 3.33 -20.36 14.18
CA ALA A 75 4.24 -20.62 13.06
C ALA A 75 5.20 -21.79 13.31
N GLY A 76 5.24 -22.32 14.55
CA GLY A 76 6.13 -23.42 14.95
C GLY A 76 7.45 -22.98 15.59
N CYS A 77 7.61 -21.68 15.89
CA CYS A 77 8.81 -21.18 16.55
C CYS A 77 8.92 -21.71 17.99
N PRO A 78 10.14 -21.98 18.48
CA PRO A 78 10.33 -22.41 19.86
C PRO A 78 9.91 -21.33 20.85
N VAL A 79 9.63 -21.73 22.09
CA VAL A 79 9.20 -20.80 23.15
C VAL A 79 10.26 -19.77 23.52
N SER A 80 11.52 -19.94 23.10
CA SER A 80 12.59 -18.96 23.26
C SER A 80 12.46 -17.73 22.36
N VAL A 81 11.83 -17.87 21.18
CA VAL A 81 11.68 -16.76 20.22
C VAL A 81 10.60 -15.81 20.74
N PRO A 82 10.89 -14.53 21.00
CA PRO A 82 9.89 -13.59 21.52
C PRO A 82 8.88 -13.16 20.44
N GLY A 83 7.95 -12.29 20.82
CA GLY A 83 7.07 -11.64 19.86
C GLY A 83 6.58 -10.31 20.39
N MET A 84 6.43 -9.32 19.51
CA MET A 84 6.02 -7.95 19.84
C MET A 84 4.87 -7.48 18.95
N THR A 85 3.75 -7.09 19.58
CA THR A 85 2.61 -6.51 18.87
C THR A 85 2.74 -5.00 18.82
N VAL A 86 2.61 -4.41 17.62
CA VAL A 86 2.73 -2.97 17.39
C VAL A 86 1.40 -2.42 16.88
N ASN A 87 0.95 -1.31 17.48
CA ASN A 87 -0.21 -0.57 16.98
C ASN A 87 0.20 0.86 16.61
N ARG A 88 0.08 1.15 15.31
CA ARG A 88 0.05 2.49 14.72
C ARG A 88 -1.04 2.55 13.65
N PHE A 89 -2.21 2.00 13.98
CA PHE A 89 -3.37 1.88 13.09
C PHE A 89 -2.99 1.30 11.71
N CYS A 90 -3.42 1.93 10.61
CA CYS A 90 -3.21 1.45 9.24
C CYS A 90 -1.72 1.23 8.89
N SER A 91 -0.80 1.93 9.58
CA SER A 91 0.64 1.82 9.33
C SER A 91 1.34 0.75 10.18
N SER A 92 0.61 0.02 11.03
CA SER A 92 1.21 -0.93 11.98
C SER A 92 2.13 -1.95 11.31
N GLY A 93 1.74 -2.51 10.16
CA GLY A 93 2.55 -3.48 9.43
C GLY A 93 3.85 -2.88 8.87
N LEU A 94 3.82 -1.66 8.34
CA LEU A 94 5.03 -0.99 7.87
C LEU A 94 5.94 -0.56 9.05
N GLN A 95 5.35 -0.17 10.17
CA GLN A 95 6.06 0.20 11.38
C GLN A 95 6.89 -0.97 11.94
N THR A 96 6.43 -2.22 11.80
CA THR A 96 7.21 -3.39 12.27
C THR A 96 8.44 -3.63 11.43
N ILE A 97 8.35 -3.44 10.10
CA ILE A 97 9.51 -3.54 9.19
C ILE A 97 10.54 -2.48 9.55
N ALA A 98 10.11 -1.24 9.80
CA ALA A 98 10.99 -0.17 10.25
C ALA A 98 11.68 -0.50 11.58
N LEU A 99 10.94 -1.06 12.56
CA LEU A 99 11.51 -1.47 13.85
C LEU A 99 12.54 -2.59 13.71
N ALA A 100 12.24 -3.62 12.92
CA ALA A 100 13.18 -4.71 12.63
C ALA A 100 14.47 -4.17 12.00
N ALA A 101 14.34 -3.34 10.96
CA ALA A 101 15.49 -2.73 10.29
C ALA A 101 16.31 -1.83 11.24
N GLN A 102 15.66 -1.02 12.07
CA GLN A 102 16.34 -0.16 13.04
C GLN A 102 17.12 -0.98 14.08
N ARG A 103 16.57 -2.10 14.55
CA ARG A 103 17.26 -3.01 15.48
C ARG A 103 18.49 -3.66 14.86
N ILE A 104 18.38 -4.13 13.62
CA ILE A 104 19.53 -4.66 12.85
C ILE A 104 20.63 -3.60 12.71
N ILE A 105 20.25 -2.39 12.30
CA ILE A 105 21.19 -1.28 12.10
C ILE A 105 21.86 -0.88 13.43
N ALA A 106 21.12 -0.95 14.55
CA ALA A 106 21.63 -0.70 15.89
C ALA A 106 22.50 -1.84 16.46
N GLY A 107 22.51 -3.01 15.82
CA GLY A 107 23.25 -4.19 16.28
C GLY A 107 22.58 -4.93 17.44
N GLU A 108 21.25 -4.86 17.57
CA GLU A 108 20.47 -5.56 18.60
C GLU A 108 20.15 -7.03 18.24
N GLY A 109 20.36 -7.41 16.98
CA GLY A 109 20.11 -8.74 16.43
C GLY A 109 20.30 -8.75 14.93
N ASP A 110 20.19 -9.93 14.32
CA ASP A 110 20.51 -10.17 12.92
C ASP A 110 19.33 -10.66 12.10
N ILE A 111 18.34 -11.32 12.72
CA ILE A 111 17.22 -11.94 12.01
C ILE A 111 15.89 -11.62 12.71
N TYR A 112 15.02 -10.91 12.00
CA TYR A 112 13.69 -10.55 12.48
C TYR A 112 12.62 -10.98 11.48
N VAL A 113 11.44 -11.34 11.99
CA VAL A 113 10.22 -11.42 11.17
C VAL A 113 9.37 -10.21 11.46
N ALA A 114 8.99 -9.47 10.42
CA ALA A 114 8.19 -8.25 10.53
C ALA A 114 6.98 -8.30 9.59
N GLY A 115 5.81 -7.90 10.07
CA GLY A 115 4.61 -7.95 9.27
C GLY A 115 3.38 -7.33 9.92
N GLY A 116 2.21 -7.72 9.45
CA GLY A 116 0.92 -7.27 9.97
C GLY A 116 -0.16 -8.35 9.88
N VAL A 117 -1.16 -8.26 10.75
CA VAL A 117 -2.33 -9.15 10.78
C VAL A 117 -3.57 -8.36 11.18
N GLU A 118 -4.68 -8.60 10.49
CA GLU A 118 -5.96 -8.04 10.86
C GLU A 118 -7.08 -9.08 10.67
N SER A 119 -7.95 -9.18 11.66
CA SER A 119 -9.16 -10.03 11.61
C SER A 119 -10.37 -9.17 11.96
N ILE A 120 -10.75 -8.30 11.02
CA ILE A 120 -11.89 -7.41 11.17
C ILE A 120 -13.16 -8.20 11.46
N SER A 121 -13.32 -9.36 10.80
CA SER A 121 -14.47 -10.26 11.01
C SER A 121 -14.70 -10.66 12.46
N LEU A 122 -13.63 -10.93 13.20
CA LEU A 122 -13.69 -11.45 14.56
C LEU A 122 -13.51 -10.39 15.64
N VAL A 123 -13.14 -9.16 15.26
CA VAL A 123 -12.83 -8.08 16.21
C VAL A 123 -13.85 -6.96 16.13
N GLN A 124 -14.11 -6.39 14.96
CA GLN A 124 -14.77 -5.08 14.86
C GLN A 124 -16.23 -5.07 15.37
N ASN A 125 -16.98 -6.15 15.17
CA ASN A 125 -18.38 -6.24 15.64
C ASN A 125 -18.48 -6.52 17.15
N GLU A 126 -17.40 -7.03 17.77
CA GLU A 126 -17.36 -7.43 19.17
C GLU A 126 -16.50 -6.47 20.02
N MET A 127 -16.07 -5.35 19.43
CA MET A 127 -15.17 -4.37 20.06
C MET A 127 -15.77 -3.80 21.35
N ASN A 128 -15.00 -3.81 22.44
CA ASN A 128 -15.42 -3.27 23.71
C ASN A 128 -15.47 -1.74 23.66
N LYS A 129 -16.66 -1.17 23.86
CA LYS A 129 -16.89 0.28 23.85
C LYS A 129 -16.94 0.91 25.23
N HIS A 130 -16.72 0.13 26.30
CA HIS A 130 -16.73 0.63 27.65
C HIS A 130 -15.57 1.61 27.87
N HIS A 131 -15.88 2.86 28.24
CA HIS A 131 -14.92 3.96 28.37
C HIS A 131 -14.08 4.23 27.11
N PHE A 132 -14.62 3.94 25.92
CA PHE A 132 -13.90 4.13 24.64
C PHE A 132 -13.50 5.58 24.35
N GLN A 133 -14.24 6.56 24.89
CA GLN A 133 -13.94 7.98 24.71
C GLN A 133 -13.51 8.62 26.02
N ASP A 134 -12.42 9.39 25.96
CA ASP A 134 -11.94 10.26 27.02
C ASP A 134 -12.71 11.58 27.01
N GLU A 135 -13.05 12.09 28.20
CA GLU A 135 -13.87 13.28 28.39
C GLU A 135 -13.16 14.55 27.88
N TRP A 136 -11.85 14.67 28.11
CA TRP A 136 -11.09 15.84 27.68
C TRP A 136 -10.96 15.86 26.15
N LEU A 137 -10.61 14.72 25.54
CA LEU A 137 -10.52 14.59 24.09
C LEU A 137 -11.87 14.84 23.42
N HIS A 138 -12.97 14.33 23.98
CA HIS A 138 -14.30 14.58 23.44
C HIS A 138 -14.66 16.08 23.41
N ARG A 139 -14.18 16.87 24.38
CA ARG A 139 -14.44 18.32 24.42
C ARG A 139 -13.49 19.15 23.57
N HIS A 140 -12.21 18.78 23.50
CA HIS A 140 -11.17 19.63 22.91
C HIS A 140 -10.71 19.17 21.53
N LYS A 141 -10.80 17.87 21.24
CA LYS A 141 -10.39 17.28 19.97
C LYS A 141 -11.27 16.06 19.60
N PRO A 142 -12.60 16.23 19.48
CA PRO A 142 -13.54 15.12 19.25
C PRO A 142 -13.26 14.35 17.96
N GLU A 143 -12.55 14.95 17.01
CA GLU A 143 -12.31 14.38 15.69
C GLU A 143 -11.30 13.22 15.72
N ILE A 144 -10.59 13.05 16.83
CA ILE A 144 -9.82 11.83 17.10
C ILE A 144 -10.69 10.58 17.16
N TYR A 145 -11.99 10.74 17.44
CA TYR A 145 -12.98 9.66 17.48
C TYR A 145 -13.86 9.59 16.24
N TRP A 146 -13.61 10.41 15.21
CA TRP A 146 -14.36 10.33 13.97
C TRP A 146 -14.09 9.00 13.27
N PRO A 147 -15.12 8.32 12.74
CA PRO A 147 -14.89 7.20 11.84
C PRO A 147 -14.15 7.70 10.60
N MET A 148 -13.31 6.85 10.01
CA MET A 148 -12.52 7.21 8.82
C MET A 148 -13.39 7.80 7.70
N LEU A 149 -14.57 7.25 7.49
CA LEU A 149 -15.57 7.75 6.56
C LEU A 149 -15.86 9.25 6.73
N GLN A 150 -16.00 9.74 7.97
CA GLN A 150 -16.27 11.15 8.23
C GLN A 150 -15.06 12.03 7.93
N THR A 151 -13.85 11.54 8.18
CA THR A 151 -12.61 12.26 7.82
C THR A 151 -12.43 12.32 6.30
N ALA A 152 -12.80 11.27 5.57
CA ALA A 152 -12.74 11.23 4.11
C ALA A 152 -13.73 12.22 3.48
N GLU A 153 -14.97 12.29 3.97
CA GLU A 153 -15.93 13.33 3.55
C GLU A 153 -15.40 14.75 3.84
N TYR A 154 -14.74 14.93 4.98
CA TYR A 154 -14.14 16.22 5.33
C TYR A 154 -13.03 16.60 4.34
N VAL A 155 -12.10 15.69 4.06
CA VAL A 155 -10.99 15.89 3.12
C VAL A 155 -11.54 16.17 1.72
N ALA A 156 -12.45 15.33 1.21
CA ALA A 156 -13.03 15.52 -0.11
C ALA A 156 -13.68 16.90 -0.26
N ARG A 157 -14.45 17.35 0.72
CA ARG A 157 -15.04 18.70 0.72
C ARG A 157 -14.00 19.80 0.85
N ARG A 158 -13.01 19.64 1.75
CA ARG A 158 -12.00 20.67 2.06
C ARG A 158 -11.07 20.94 0.89
N TYR A 159 -10.74 19.91 0.12
CA TYR A 159 -9.84 19.95 -1.04
C TYR A 159 -10.59 19.83 -2.38
N GLU A 160 -11.92 19.95 -2.36
CA GLU A 160 -12.79 19.98 -3.55
C GLU A 160 -12.61 18.76 -4.47
N ILE A 161 -12.34 17.59 -3.90
CA ILE A 161 -12.18 16.32 -4.63
C ILE A 161 -13.56 15.81 -5.04
N THR A 162 -13.84 15.83 -6.34
CA THR A 162 -15.17 15.50 -6.85
C THR A 162 -15.50 14.02 -6.66
N ARG A 163 -16.78 13.70 -6.49
CA ARG A 163 -17.26 12.31 -6.47
C ARG A 163 -16.83 11.52 -7.71
N GLU A 164 -16.84 12.19 -8.86
CA GLU A 164 -16.46 11.58 -10.13
C GLU A 164 -15.00 11.14 -10.13
N ASP A 165 -14.08 11.98 -9.64
CA ASP A 165 -12.65 11.63 -9.57
C ASP A 165 -12.41 10.43 -8.66
N GLN A 166 -13.06 10.40 -7.50
CA GLN A 166 -12.97 9.30 -6.55
C GLN A 166 -13.47 7.98 -7.16
N ASP A 167 -14.62 8.03 -7.86
CA ASP A 167 -15.19 6.86 -8.54
C ASP A 167 -14.28 6.36 -9.67
N ARG A 168 -13.74 7.27 -10.48
CA ARG A 168 -12.80 6.92 -11.57
C ARG A 168 -11.53 6.29 -11.02
N TYR A 169 -11.01 6.80 -9.92
CA TYR A 169 -9.84 6.23 -9.26
C TYR A 169 -10.14 4.82 -8.71
N GLY A 170 -11.28 4.63 -8.04
CA GLY A 170 -11.72 3.30 -7.57
C GLY A 170 -11.87 2.28 -8.71
N VAL A 171 -12.41 2.70 -9.87
CA VAL A 171 -12.49 1.87 -11.08
C VAL A 171 -11.09 1.50 -11.58
N GLN A 172 -10.19 2.48 -11.66
CA GLN A 172 -8.82 2.25 -12.12
C GLN A 172 -8.07 1.25 -11.22
N SER A 173 -8.22 1.37 -9.90
CA SER A 173 -7.65 0.43 -8.92
C SER A 173 -8.15 -1.00 -9.15
N GLN A 174 -9.46 -1.20 -9.31
CA GLN A 174 -10.04 -2.52 -9.60
C GLN A 174 -9.53 -3.11 -10.92
N GLN A 175 -9.41 -2.29 -11.97
CA GLN A 175 -8.91 -2.72 -13.27
C GLN A 175 -7.43 -3.12 -13.21
N ARG A 176 -6.59 -2.35 -12.51
CA ARG A 176 -5.17 -2.68 -12.29
C ARG A 176 -5.02 -3.97 -11.50
N ALA A 177 -5.76 -4.14 -10.40
CA ALA A 177 -5.74 -5.35 -9.59
C ALA A 177 -6.22 -6.59 -10.39
N ALA A 178 -7.30 -6.44 -11.17
CA ALA A 178 -7.80 -7.51 -12.04
C ALA A 178 -6.77 -7.93 -13.09
N LYS A 179 -6.10 -6.96 -13.72
CA LYS A 179 -5.02 -7.21 -14.68
C LYS A 179 -3.83 -7.91 -14.02
N ALA A 180 -3.36 -7.41 -12.87
CA ALA A 180 -2.24 -8.01 -12.14
C ALA A 180 -2.54 -9.47 -11.75
N ARG A 181 -3.77 -9.76 -11.30
CA ARG A 181 -4.21 -11.13 -11.01
C ARG A 181 -4.22 -12.00 -12.27
N ALA A 182 -4.78 -11.51 -13.37
CA ALA A 182 -4.83 -12.25 -14.64
C ALA A 182 -3.42 -12.55 -15.19
N GLU A 183 -2.49 -11.62 -15.03
CA GLU A 183 -1.07 -11.77 -15.40
C GLU A 183 -0.27 -12.61 -14.38
N GLY A 184 -0.87 -12.99 -13.24
CA GLY A 184 -0.24 -13.79 -12.21
C GLY A 184 0.80 -13.07 -11.36
N LYS A 185 0.81 -11.73 -11.35
CA LYS A 185 1.81 -10.91 -10.64
C LYS A 185 1.78 -11.06 -9.12
N THR A 186 0.67 -11.50 -8.55
CA THR A 186 0.51 -11.69 -7.09
C THR A 186 0.79 -13.12 -6.62
N LYS A 187 1.15 -14.04 -7.52
CA LYS A 187 1.34 -15.46 -7.17
C LYS A 187 2.53 -15.69 -6.26
N ASP A 188 3.58 -14.88 -6.41
CA ASP A 188 4.82 -15.05 -5.64
C ASP A 188 4.65 -14.58 -4.19
N GLU A 189 3.79 -13.59 -3.94
CA GLU A 189 3.53 -13.05 -2.61
C GLU A 189 2.42 -13.79 -1.86
N ILE A 190 1.39 -14.31 -2.54
CA ILE A 190 0.27 -15.02 -1.89
C ILE A 190 0.65 -16.45 -1.50
N VAL A 191 0.28 -16.84 -0.28
CA VAL A 191 0.32 -18.22 0.20
C VAL A 191 -1.12 -18.70 0.44
N PRO A 192 -1.58 -19.75 -0.27
CA PRO A 192 -2.91 -20.29 -0.05
C PRO A 192 -3.10 -20.85 1.37
N ILE A 193 -4.23 -20.54 1.98
CA ILE A 193 -4.53 -20.91 3.36
C ILE A 193 -5.86 -21.67 3.46
N THR A 194 -5.83 -22.84 4.12
CA THR A 194 -7.05 -23.56 4.48
C THR A 194 -7.73 -22.86 5.65
N ALA A 195 -8.99 -22.46 5.47
CA ALA A 195 -9.78 -21.67 6.40
C ALA A 195 -11.11 -22.34 6.72
N LYS A 196 -11.67 -21.97 7.87
CA LYS A 196 -13.08 -22.25 8.17
C LYS A 196 -13.86 -20.99 7.84
N MET A 197 -14.88 -21.14 7.02
CA MET A 197 -15.75 -20.04 6.58
C MET A 197 -17.16 -20.27 7.12
N LYS A 198 -17.73 -19.25 7.75
CA LYS A 198 -19.17 -19.21 8.03
C LYS A 198 -19.90 -18.75 6.79
N MET A 199 -20.81 -19.57 6.29
CA MET A 199 -21.72 -19.23 5.20
C MET A 199 -23.11 -18.96 5.78
N VAL A 200 -23.75 -17.90 5.30
CA VAL A 200 -25.14 -17.56 5.63
C VAL A 200 -25.95 -17.69 4.35
N ASP A 201 -26.91 -18.61 4.34
CA ASP A 201 -27.84 -18.75 3.23
C ASP A 201 -28.75 -17.51 3.15
N LYS A 202 -28.78 -16.86 1.98
CA LYS A 202 -29.48 -15.58 1.83
C LYS A 202 -31.00 -15.68 1.94
N ASN A 203 -31.58 -16.85 1.69
CA ASN A 203 -33.03 -17.04 1.65
C ASN A 203 -33.58 -17.50 3.00
N SER A 204 -32.87 -18.42 3.64
CA SER A 204 -33.28 -19.05 4.90
C SER A 204 -32.62 -18.45 6.14
N GLY A 205 -31.52 -17.70 5.97
CA GLY A 205 -30.69 -17.21 7.08
C GLY A 205 -29.92 -18.33 7.80
N ALA A 206 -29.97 -19.57 7.30
CA ALA A 206 -29.28 -20.69 7.92
C ALA A 206 -27.76 -20.50 7.88
N GLU A 207 -27.12 -20.68 9.03
CA GLU A 207 -25.66 -20.62 9.15
C GLU A 207 -25.06 -22.03 8.99
N SER A 208 -23.95 -22.12 8.25
CA SER A 208 -23.17 -23.35 8.13
C SER A 208 -21.67 -23.05 8.13
N MET A 209 -20.87 -24.02 8.57
CA MET A 209 -19.42 -23.93 8.55
C MET A 209 -18.86 -24.81 7.43
N ARG A 210 -17.98 -24.25 6.61
CA ARG A 210 -17.32 -24.98 5.51
C ARG A 210 -15.82 -24.78 5.57
N GLU A 211 -15.06 -25.83 5.30
CA GLU A 211 -13.64 -25.72 5.01
C GLU A 211 -13.43 -25.25 3.57
N VAL A 212 -12.62 -24.22 3.41
CA VAL A 212 -12.30 -23.59 2.12
C VAL A 212 -10.80 -23.37 2.02
N ILE A 213 -10.27 -23.32 0.80
CA ILE A 213 -8.90 -22.87 0.53
C ILE A 213 -9.01 -21.46 -0.04
N ALA A 214 -8.51 -20.48 0.70
CA ALA A 214 -8.37 -19.12 0.21
C ALA A 214 -7.03 -19.01 -0.54
N ALA A 215 -7.08 -18.72 -1.85
CA ALA A 215 -5.89 -18.67 -2.71
C ALA A 215 -5.80 -17.39 -3.56
N GLU A 216 -6.85 -16.56 -3.59
CA GLU A 216 -6.89 -15.32 -4.37
C GLU A 216 -7.59 -14.22 -3.57
N ASP A 217 -7.24 -12.96 -3.86
CA ASP A 217 -7.88 -11.80 -3.27
C ASP A 217 -9.36 -11.72 -3.72
N GLU A 218 -10.29 -11.79 -2.76
CA GLU A 218 -11.74 -11.88 -3.03
C GLU A 218 -12.39 -10.54 -3.40
N GLY A 219 -11.67 -9.45 -3.11
CA GLY A 219 -12.13 -8.08 -3.28
C GLY A 219 -12.18 -7.60 -4.73
N ILE A 220 -11.44 -8.27 -5.62
CA ILE A 220 -11.25 -7.84 -7.00
C ILE A 220 -12.53 -8.08 -7.83
N ARG A 221 -12.92 -7.07 -8.60
CA ARG A 221 -14.09 -7.05 -9.49
C ARG A 221 -13.67 -6.55 -10.87
N ALA A 222 -13.40 -7.49 -11.78
CA ALA A 222 -12.86 -7.20 -13.11
C ALA A 222 -13.86 -6.47 -14.02
N ASP A 223 -15.15 -6.55 -13.70
CA ASP A 223 -16.28 -5.91 -14.38
C ASP A 223 -16.62 -4.52 -13.83
N THR A 224 -15.77 -3.96 -12.95
CA THR A 224 -15.98 -2.61 -12.40
C THR A 224 -15.92 -1.55 -13.50
N THR A 225 -16.97 -0.74 -13.58
CA THR A 225 -17.12 0.38 -14.53
C THR A 225 -17.54 1.65 -13.79
N TYR A 226 -17.25 2.80 -14.38
CA TYR A 226 -17.69 4.08 -13.82
C TYR A 226 -19.22 4.18 -13.76
N GLU A 227 -19.92 3.70 -14.79
CA GLU A 227 -21.38 3.67 -14.84
C GLU A 227 -21.93 2.83 -13.68
N GLY A 228 -21.32 1.68 -13.37
CA GLY A 228 -21.71 0.87 -12.22
C GLY A 228 -21.42 1.54 -10.88
N VAL A 229 -20.21 2.10 -10.71
CA VAL A 229 -19.75 2.71 -9.45
C VAL A 229 -20.51 4.01 -9.13
N SER A 230 -20.79 4.84 -10.14
CA SER A 230 -21.50 6.13 -9.97
C SER A 230 -22.93 5.97 -9.44
N GLN A 231 -23.56 4.81 -9.66
CA GLN A 231 -24.89 4.51 -9.12
C GLN A 231 -24.87 4.04 -7.66
N ILE A 232 -23.69 3.74 -7.10
CA ILE A 232 -23.56 3.33 -5.70
C ILE A 232 -23.82 4.57 -4.83
N LYS A 233 -24.83 4.45 -3.98
CA LYS A 233 -25.18 5.48 -3.00
C LYS A 233 -24.01 5.72 -2.05
N PRO A 234 -23.67 6.99 -1.77
CA PRO A 234 -22.76 7.32 -0.68
C PRO A 234 -23.19 6.67 0.64
N ALA A 235 -22.21 6.36 1.48
CA ALA A 235 -22.44 5.77 2.80
C ALA A 235 -23.07 6.77 3.78
N ILE A 236 -22.85 8.07 3.58
CA ILE A 236 -23.49 9.17 4.30
C ILE A 236 -24.40 9.93 3.35
N GLU A 237 -25.63 10.25 3.78
CA GLU A 237 -26.57 11.04 2.99
C GLU A 237 -25.97 12.41 2.64
N GLY A 238 -25.98 12.76 1.35
CA GLY A 238 -25.35 13.99 0.83
C GLY A 238 -23.82 13.97 0.76
N GLY A 239 -23.18 12.84 1.11
CA GLY A 239 -21.74 12.65 1.01
C GLY A 239 -21.28 12.22 -0.39
N CYS A 240 -19.98 11.94 -0.51
CA CYS A 240 -19.34 11.47 -1.74
C CYS A 240 -18.65 10.10 -1.60
N ILE A 241 -18.42 9.61 -0.38
CA ILE A 241 -17.74 8.33 -0.18
C ILE A 241 -18.75 7.19 -0.30
N ALA A 242 -18.47 6.24 -1.19
CA ALA A 242 -19.30 5.09 -1.52
C ALA A 242 -18.47 3.80 -1.57
N ALA A 243 -19.11 2.64 -1.48
CA ALA A 243 -18.40 1.35 -1.45
C ALA A 243 -17.53 1.04 -2.69
N GLY A 244 -17.73 1.76 -3.80
CA GLY A 244 -16.91 1.62 -5.01
C GLY A 244 -15.68 2.53 -5.04
N ASN A 245 -15.59 3.52 -4.15
CA ASN A 245 -14.48 4.48 -4.07
C ASN A 245 -13.81 4.49 -2.67
N ALA A 246 -14.07 3.47 -1.85
CA ALA A 246 -13.46 3.27 -0.54
C ALA A 246 -12.83 1.89 -0.43
N SER A 247 -11.84 1.73 0.45
CA SER A 247 -11.26 0.42 0.74
C SER A 247 -12.31 -0.56 1.27
N GLN A 248 -12.10 -1.83 0.94
CA GLN A 248 -12.94 -2.90 1.46
C GLN A 248 -12.43 -3.32 2.83
N PHE A 249 -13.34 -3.62 3.76
CA PHE A 249 -12.98 -4.37 4.94
C PHE A 249 -12.53 -5.78 4.54
N SER A 250 -11.30 -6.10 4.93
CA SER A 250 -10.65 -7.36 4.59
C SER A 250 -9.97 -7.96 5.81
N ASP A 251 -9.99 -9.29 5.89
CA ASP A 251 -9.15 -10.04 6.81
C ASP A 251 -7.90 -10.53 6.06
N GLY A 252 -6.76 -10.54 6.73
CA GLY A 252 -5.52 -11.04 6.16
C GLY A 252 -4.30 -10.87 7.05
N ALA A 253 -3.18 -11.41 6.59
CA ALA A 253 -1.87 -11.25 7.21
C ALA A 253 -0.76 -11.19 6.17
N SER A 254 0.36 -10.57 6.54
CA SER A 254 1.60 -10.57 5.77
C SER A 254 2.80 -10.58 6.70
N ALA A 255 3.90 -11.21 6.28
CA ALA A 255 5.18 -11.21 6.98
C ALA A 255 6.35 -11.19 5.98
N CYS A 256 7.42 -10.51 6.37
CA CYS A 256 8.71 -10.48 5.69
C CYS A 256 9.80 -10.95 6.66
N VAL A 257 10.82 -11.62 6.14
CA VAL A 257 12.06 -11.88 6.89
C VAL A 257 13.04 -10.76 6.58
N VAL A 258 13.44 -10.03 7.63
CA VAL A 258 14.40 -8.92 7.58
C VAL A 258 15.68 -9.39 8.24
N MET A 259 16.80 -9.28 7.55
CA MET A 259 18.11 -9.74 8.02
C MET A 259 19.15 -8.63 7.93
N SER A 260 20.23 -8.73 8.71
CA SER A 260 21.46 -8.02 8.38
C SER A 260 22.01 -8.52 7.03
N ASP A 261 22.62 -7.62 6.26
CA ASP A 261 23.25 -7.96 4.97
C ASP A 261 24.31 -9.05 5.11
N LYS A 262 25.06 -9.03 6.21
CA LYS A 262 26.06 -10.05 6.55
C LYS A 262 25.43 -11.41 6.81
N GLU A 263 24.34 -11.45 7.57
CA GLU A 263 23.66 -12.72 7.88
C GLU A 263 22.94 -13.27 6.66
N ALA A 264 22.32 -12.41 5.84
CA ALA A 264 21.80 -12.83 4.56
C ALA A 264 22.90 -13.44 3.66
N ALA A 265 24.09 -12.85 3.65
CA ALA A 265 25.24 -13.35 2.89
C ALA A 265 25.80 -14.68 3.45
N SER A 266 25.87 -14.86 4.77
CA SER A 266 26.32 -16.12 5.39
C SER A 266 25.38 -17.28 5.10
N HIS A 267 24.07 -16.99 4.95
CA HIS A 267 23.05 -17.95 4.50
C HIS A 267 23.01 -18.15 2.96
N GLY A 268 23.82 -17.40 2.20
CA GLY A 268 23.81 -17.45 0.73
C GLY A 268 22.51 -16.93 0.11
N LEU A 269 21.78 -16.06 0.81
CA LEU A 269 20.51 -15.49 0.36
C LEU A 269 20.73 -14.24 -0.48
N LYS A 270 19.89 -14.08 -1.51
CA LYS A 270 19.84 -12.86 -2.32
C LYS A 270 18.73 -11.95 -1.79
N PRO A 271 19.05 -10.72 -1.32
CA PRO A 271 18.04 -9.75 -0.94
C PRO A 271 17.03 -9.45 -2.05
N LEU A 272 15.75 -9.34 -1.69
CA LEU A 272 14.67 -8.80 -2.52
C LEU A 272 14.72 -7.26 -2.58
N GLY A 273 15.16 -6.65 -1.49
CA GLY A 273 15.26 -5.20 -1.35
C GLY A 273 16.04 -4.82 -0.11
N ILE A 274 16.42 -3.55 -0.04
CA ILE A 274 17.16 -2.98 1.09
C ILE A 274 16.32 -1.88 1.70
N TYR A 275 16.14 -1.92 3.02
CA TYR A 275 15.47 -0.86 3.74
C TYR A 275 16.35 0.41 3.74
N ARG A 276 15.78 1.53 3.28
CA ARG A 276 16.52 2.81 3.16
C ARG A 276 16.04 3.92 4.08
N GLY A 277 14.81 3.85 4.56
CA GLY A 277 14.31 4.85 5.49
C GLY A 277 12.86 4.64 5.87
N PHE A 278 12.43 5.39 6.88
CA PHE A 278 11.06 5.42 7.36
C PHE A 278 10.80 6.76 8.02
N ALA A 279 9.65 7.36 7.70
CA ALA A 279 9.22 8.62 8.30
C ALA A 279 7.79 8.51 8.82
N VAL A 280 7.55 9.17 9.95
CA VAL A 280 6.20 9.39 10.50
C VAL A 280 6.00 10.89 10.63
N ALA A 281 4.81 11.34 10.26
CA ALA A 281 4.33 12.69 10.46
C ALA A 281 2.92 12.66 11.05
N GLY A 282 2.63 13.62 11.94
CA GLY A 282 1.28 13.84 12.45
C GLY A 282 0.56 14.88 11.61
N CYS A 283 -0.76 14.74 11.48
CA CYS A 283 -1.66 15.71 10.88
C CYS A 283 -2.91 15.90 11.76
N ASP A 284 -3.77 16.85 11.41
CA ASP A 284 -5.04 17.03 12.12
C ASP A 284 -5.90 15.74 11.97
N PRO A 285 -6.47 15.19 13.06
CA PRO A 285 -7.35 14.02 12.98
C PRO A 285 -8.51 14.14 11.98
N LYS A 286 -9.01 15.36 11.72
CA LYS A 286 -10.04 15.62 10.70
C LYS A 286 -9.58 15.30 9.28
N GLU A 287 -8.28 15.33 9.06
CA GLU A 287 -7.62 15.22 7.76
C GLU A 287 -6.65 14.02 7.72
N MET A 288 -6.91 12.98 8.52
CA MET A 288 -5.99 11.83 8.64
C MET A 288 -5.58 11.23 7.29
N GLY A 289 -6.46 11.28 6.27
CA GLY A 289 -6.20 10.77 4.92
C GLY A 289 -5.06 11.47 4.18
N ILE A 290 -4.66 12.69 4.56
CA ILE A 290 -3.52 13.40 3.93
C ILE A 290 -2.18 13.15 4.64
N GLY A 291 -2.10 12.17 5.55
CA GLY A 291 -0.85 11.77 6.20
C GLY A 291 0.36 11.61 5.25
N PRO A 292 0.21 10.98 4.06
CA PRO A 292 1.30 10.86 3.08
C PRO A 292 1.88 12.21 2.61
N VAL A 293 1.07 13.27 2.54
CA VAL A 293 1.51 14.62 2.15
C VAL A 293 2.58 15.17 3.09
N PHE A 294 2.59 14.73 4.35
CA PHE A 294 3.60 15.13 5.34
C PHE A 294 4.73 14.09 5.48
N ALA A 295 4.38 12.80 5.43
CA ALA A 295 5.35 11.73 5.67
C ALA A 295 6.30 11.51 4.49
N VAL A 296 5.80 11.57 3.25
CA VAL A 296 6.60 11.31 2.05
C VAL A 296 7.68 12.37 1.84
N PRO A 297 7.40 13.70 1.85
CA PRO A 297 8.44 14.71 1.70
C PRO A 297 9.51 14.62 2.80
N LYS A 298 9.09 14.34 4.04
CA LYS A 298 10.01 14.13 5.16
C LYS A 298 10.95 12.95 4.92
N LEU A 299 10.44 11.83 4.39
CA LEU A 299 11.27 10.66 4.08
C LEU A 299 12.26 10.97 2.94
N LEU A 300 11.79 11.64 1.89
CA LEU A 300 12.62 12.04 0.75
C LEU A 300 13.76 12.95 1.20
N GLU A 301 13.47 13.97 2.02
CA GLU A 301 14.48 14.85 2.62
C GLU A 301 15.49 14.06 3.45
N GLN A 302 15.02 13.19 4.35
CA GLN A 302 15.88 12.36 5.21
C GLN A 302 16.81 11.43 4.43
N THR A 303 16.39 10.97 3.25
CA THR A 303 17.13 10.03 2.41
C THR A 303 17.90 10.72 1.28
N GLY A 304 17.79 12.05 1.16
CA GLY A 304 18.38 12.81 0.06
C GLY A 304 17.84 12.38 -1.31
N LYS A 305 16.58 11.95 -1.37
CA LYS A 305 15.88 11.52 -2.59
C LYS A 305 14.87 12.57 -3.03
N ARG A 306 14.53 12.53 -4.32
CA ARG A 306 13.44 13.31 -4.93
C ARG A 306 12.34 12.37 -5.41
N ILE A 307 11.17 12.92 -5.71
CA ILE A 307 10.02 12.14 -6.21
C ILE A 307 10.40 11.38 -7.49
N GLU A 308 11.17 12.02 -8.37
CA GLU A 308 11.62 11.45 -9.64
C GLU A 308 12.64 10.31 -9.48
N ASP A 309 13.21 10.14 -8.29
CA ASP A 309 14.16 9.06 -8.00
C ASP A 309 13.43 7.77 -7.54
N ILE A 310 12.10 7.79 -7.46
CA ILE A 310 11.27 6.66 -7.00
C ILE A 310 10.48 6.09 -8.17
N ASP A 311 10.82 4.86 -8.56
CA ASP A 311 10.21 4.18 -9.70
C ASP A 311 8.79 3.66 -9.42
N LEU A 312 8.48 3.33 -8.16
CA LEU A 312 7.22 2.72 -7.77
C LEU A 312 6.74 3.24 -6.41
N TRP A 313 5.46 3.58 -6.36
CA TRP A 313 4.77 4.04 -5.16
C TRP A 313 3.64 3.09 -4.79
N GLU A 314 3.71 2.53 -3.59
CA GLU A 314 2.60 1.81 -2.95
C GLU A 314 1.97 2.72 -1.89
N LEU A 315 0.98 3.50 -2.30
CA LEU A 315 0.19 4.36 -1.41
C LEU A 315 -1.12 3.66 -1.08
N ASN A 316 -1.39 3.47 0.21
CA ASN A 316 -2.60 2.78 0.66
C ASN A 316 -3.87 3.58 0.29
N GLU A 317 -4.77 2.93 -0.43
CA GLU A 317 -6.03 3.50 -0.91
C GLU A 317 -7.13 3.35 0.15
N ALA A 318 -6.95 3.96 1.33
CA ALA A 318 -7.94 3.90 2.41
C ALA A 318 -9.32 4.40 1.92
N GLU A 319 -9.28 5.55 1.22
CA GLU A 319 -10.36 6.13 0.44
C GLU A 319 -9.76 6.67 -0.86
N ALA A 320 -10.47 6.53 -1.99
CA ALA A 320 -9.98 6.96 -3.29
C ALA A 320 -9.84 8.49 -3.32
N GLY A 321 -8.63 9.02 -3.16
CA GLY A 321 -8.41 10.46 -3.19
C GLY A 321 -6.94 10.87 -3.20
N TYR A 322 -6.40 11.11 -4.39
CA TYR A 322 -5.48 12.21 -4.73
C TYR A 322 -5.39 12.35 -6.27
N PRO A 323 -6.03 13.35 -6.89
CA PRO A 323 -6.13 13.46 -8.35
C PRO A 323 -4.96 14.17 -9.07
N ASP A 324 -4.11 14.93 -8.38
CA ASP A 324 -3.21 15.91 -9.04
C ASP A 324 -1.78 15.44 -9.36
N MET A 325 -1.53 14.13 -9.37
CA MET A 325 -0.29 13.57 -9.92
C MET A 325 -0.56 12.80 -11.20
N GLN A 326 -0.78 13.53 -12.29
CA GLN A 326 -0.45 13.04 -13.63
C GLN A 326 0.97 13.49 -13.96
N PHE A 327 1.89 12.52 -14.00
CA PHE A 327 3.23 12.71 -14.53
C PHE A 327 3.20 12.38 -16.02
N ASP A 328 3.03 13.39 -16.85
CA ASP A 328 3.37 13.28 -18.26
C ASP A 328 4.90 13.34 -18.38
N LEU A 329 5.52 12.16 -18.37
CA LEU A 329 6.96 12.01 -18.60
C LEU A 329 7.26 12.39 -20.05
N TRP A 330 7.75 13.60 -20.26
CA TRP A 330 8.30 14.00 -21.55
C TRP A 330 9.79 13.70 -21.61
N PHE A 331 10.22 13.06 -22.70
CA PHE A 331 11.62 12.85 -23.03
C PHE A 331 11.96 13.72 -24.24
N GLY A 332 12.91 14.64 -24.08
CA GLY A 332 13.31 15.56 -25.14
C GLY A 332 14.82 15.71 -25.22
N LEU A 333 15.33 15.74 -26.45
CA LEU A 333 16.70 16.18 -26.71
C LEU A 333 16.70 17.71 -26.80
N MET A 334 17.27 18.35 -25.79
CA MET A 334 17.49 19.80 -25.81
C MET A 334 18.78 20.11 -26.57
N SER A 335 18.74 21.18 -27.38
CA SER A 335 19.92 21.68 -28.07
C SER A 335 20.06 23.18 -27.87
N SER A 336 21.27 23.71 -28.08
CA SER A 336 21.52 25.15 -27.98
C SER A 336 20.71 25.92 -29.03
N SER A 337 20.25 27.12 -28.68
CA SER A 337 19.62 28.06 -29.63
C SER A 337 20.53 28.45 -30.82
N ARG A 338 21.82 28.12 -30.75
CA ARG A 338 22.81 28.34 -31.82
C ARG A 338 22.83 27.23 -32.88
N VAL A 339 22.16 26.10 -32.66
CA VAL A 339 22.09 25.02 -33.66
C VAL A 339 21.22 25.47 -34.84
N PRO A 340 21.68 25.37 -36.09
CA PRO A 340 20.90 25.75 -37.27
C PRO A 340 19.55 25.03 -37.36
N LYS A 341 18.50 25.73 -37.80
CA LYS A 341 17.12 25.21 -37.85
C LYS A 341 16.97 23.96 -38.73
N ASP A 342 17.73 23.89 -39.81
CA ASP A 342 17.76 22.73 -40.72
C ASP A 342 18.34 21.48 -40.04
N VAL A 343 19.34 21.65 -39.16
CA VAL A 343 19.91 20.57 -38.35
C VAL A 343 18.90 20.09 -37.29
N GLN A 344 18.21 21.03 -36.62
CA GLN A 344 17.15 20.69 -35.65
C GLN A 344 16.00 19.93 -36.33
N ALA A 345 15.59 20.36 -37.53
CA ALA A 345 14.54 19.70 -38.31
C ALA A 345 14.94 18.27 -38.72
N ARG A 346 16.20 18.06 -39.16
CA ARG A 346 16.71 16.73 -39.51
C ARG A 346 16.77 15.80 -38.30
N LEU A 347 17.24 16.29 -37.15
CA LEU A 347 17.27 15.51 -35.91
C LEU A 347 15.86 15.14 -35.45
N ASN A 348 14.92 16.09 -35.47
CA ASN A 348 13.53 15.82 -35.13
C ASN A 348 12.87 14.80 -36.08
N ALA A 349 13.17 14.88 -37.38
CA ALA A 349 12.67 13.91 -38.35
C ALA A 349 13.18 12.49 -38.09
N GLU A 350 14.47 12.32 -37.78
CA GLU A 350 15.03 11.01 -37.44
C GLU A 350 14.49 10.47 -36.11
N LEU A 351 14.30 11.33 -35.10
CA LEU A 351 13.69 10.93 -33.84
C LEU A 351 12.24 10.47 -34.01
N ASN A 352 11.44 11.19 -34.79
CA ASN A 352 10.06 10.80 -35.08
C ASN A 352 9.99 9.46 -35.84
N LYS A 353 10.97 9.17 -36.72
CA LYS A 353 11.07 7.84 -37.36
C LYS A 353 11.38 6.74 -36.35
N VAL A 354 12.30 6.98 -35.43
CA VAL A 354 12.66 6.02 -34.38
C VAL A 354 11.47 5.76 -33.44
N LEU A 355 10.72 6.79 -33.07
CA LEU A 355 9.51 6.70 -32.26
C LEU A 355 8.39 5.87 -32.91
N GLN A 356 8.42 5.74 -34.24
CA GLN A 356 7.48 4.90 -35.00
C GLN A 356 8.05 3.51 -35.32
N SER A 357 9.26 3.19 -34.86
CA SER A 357 9.85 1.88 -35.12
C SER A 357 9.11 0.79 -34.35
N PRO A 358 8.79 -0.36 -34.98
CA PRO A 358 8.05 -1.45 -34.32
C PRO A 358 8.73 -1.95 -33.04
N GLU A 359 10.06 -2.02 -33.05
CA GLU A 359 10.84 -2.48 -31.90
C GLU A 359 10.71 -1.53 -30.69
N LEU A 360 10.73 -0.21 -30.93
CA LEU A 360 10.57 0.76 -29.85
C LEU A 360 9.12 0.83 -29.37
N LEU A 361 8.14 0.76 -30.29
CA LEU A 361 6.71 0.71 -29.93
C LEU A 361 6.38 -0.51 -29.07
N GLU A 362 6.93 -1.68 -29.40
CA GLU A 362 6.74 -2.89 -28.60
C GLU A 362 7.37 -2.75 -27.20
N LYS A 363 8.60 -2.23 -27.09
CA LYS A 363 9.28 -1.99 -25.81
C LYS A 363 8.59 -0.93 -24.94
N LEU A 364 8.04 0.11 -25.55
CA LEU A 364 7.31 1.18 -24.84
C LEU A 364 5.92 0.70 -24.41
N ALA A 365 5.21 -0.07 -25.25
CA ALA A 365 3.93 -0.67 -24.90
C ALA A 365 4.04 -1.67 -23.73
N GLN A 366 5.14 -2.43 -23.66
CA GLN A 366 5.46 -3.29 -22.51
C GLN A 366 5.61 -2.51 -21.19
N GLN A 367 5.97 -1.22 -21.28
CA GLN A 367 6.10 -0.30 -20.16
C GLN A 367 4.89 0.66 -20.03
N PHE A 368 3.81 0.41 -20.77
CA PHE A 368 2.59 1.24 -20.80
C PHE A 368 2.80 2.68 -21.27
N TYR A 369 3.85 2.95 -22.02
CA TYR A 369 4.08 4.25 -22.67
C TYR A 369 3.56 4.25 -24.11
N GLU A 370 2.84 5.30 -24.48
CA GLU A 370 2.49 5.61 -25.88
C GLU A 370 3.39 6.77 -26.36
N PRO A 371 4.34 6.54 -27.29
CA PRO A 371 5.20 7.61 -27.75
C PRO A 371 4.42 8.60 -28.63
N ILE A 372 4.30 9.84 -28.16
CA ILE A 372 3.71 10.93 -28.94
C ILE A 372 4.84 11.72 -29.61
N GLY A 373 5.03 11.50 -30.91
CA GLY A 373 5.90 12.32 -31.75
C GLY A 373 5.37 13.74 -31.94
N GLY A 374 6.23 14.67 -32.36
CA GLY A 374 5.83 16.06 -32.54
C GLY A 374 6.90 16.95 -33.15
N THR A 375 6.55 18.22 -33.35
CA THR A 375 7.49 19.26 -33.80
C THR A 375 8.21 19.88 -32.60
N PRO A 376 9.42 20.45 -32.80
CA PRO A 376 10.10 21.20 -31.75
C PRO A 376 9.25 22.33 -31.14
N GLU A 377 8.41 22.99 -31.95
CA GLU A 377 7.53 24.06 -31.51
C GLU A 377 6.42 23.56 -30.59
N ARG A 378 5.78 22.42 -30.93
CA ARG A 378 4.75 21.80 -30.08
C ARG A 378 5.35 21.31 -28.76
N PHE A 379 6.56 20.74 -28.83
CA PHE A 379 7.29 20.30 -27.65
C PHE A 379 7.68 21.47 -26.74
N ALA A 380 8.17 22.57 -27.31
CA ALA A 380 8.47 23.79 -26.55
C ALA A 380 7.21 24.42 -25.93
N GLN A 381 6.05 24.33 -26.58
CA GLN A 381 4.77 24.76 -26.01
C GLN A 381 4.34 23.88 -24.84
N ALA A 382 4.49 22.56 -24.95
CA ALA A 382 4.19 21.62 -23.85
C ALA A 382 5.06 21.92 -22.62
N ILE A 383 6.38 22.07 -22.81
CA ILE A 383 7.30 22.43 -21.70
C ILE A 383 6.87 23.75 -21.04
N ARG A 384 6.51 24.77 -21.82
CA ARG A 384 6.06 26.06 -21.24
C ARG A 384 4.76 25.94 -20.47
N ALA A 385 3.77 25.21 -21.01
CA ALA A 385 2.50 25.00 -20.35
C ALA A 385 2.68 24.26 -19.01
N ASP A 386 3.55 23.26 -18.98
CA ASP A 386 3.91 22.54 -17.77
C ASP A 386 4.66 23.43 -16.78
N MET A 387 5.66 24.18 -17.22
CA MET A 387 6.37 25.15 -16.36
C MET A 387 5.43 26.20 -15.76
N ASP A 388 4.42 26.66 -16.49
CA ASP A 388 3.42 27.61 -15.99
C ASP A 388 2.41 26.95 -15.03
N ARG A 389 2.02 25.69 -15.29
CA ARG A 389 1.14 24.90 -14.41
C ARG A 389 1.84 24.61 -13.08
N TYR A 390 3.03 24.01 -13.14
CA TYR A 390 3.81 23.66 -11.95
C TYR A 390 4.36 24.90 -11.26
N GLY A 391 4.73 25.96 -11.97
CA GLY A 391 5.15 27.23 -11.39
C GLY A 391 4.05 27.90 -10.56
N ARG A 392 2.78 27.83 -10.99
CA ARG A 392 1.64 28.29 -10.19
C ARG A 392 1.43 27.41 -8.96
N ALA A 393 1.43 26.09 -9.14
CA ALA A 393 1.29 25.14 -8.03
C ALA A 393 2.38 25.32 -6.97
N ILE A 394 3.64 25.49 -7.37
CA ILE A 394 4.80 25.78 -6.49
C ILE A 394 4.57 27.07 -5.71
N LYS A 395 4.09 28.12 -6.38
CA LYS A 395 3.85 29.43 -5.76
C LYS A 395 2.67 29.42 -4.78
N GLU A 396 1.58 28.74 -5.12
CA GLU A 396 0.38 28.60 -4.27
C GLU A 396 0.65 27.68 -3.07
N ALA A 397 1.46 26.64 -3.27
CA ALA A 397 1.93 25.75 -2.20
C ALA A 397 3.06 26.37 -1.34
N GLY A 398 3.54 27.57 -1.66
CA GLY A 398 4.62 28.25 -0.91
C GLY A 398 5.97 27.55 -1.00
N ILE A 399 6.18 26.69 -2.00
CA ILE A 399 7.41 25.93 -2.21
C ILE A 399 8.48 26.91 -2.69
N LYS A 400 9.54 27.08 -1.91
CA LYS A 400 10.68 27.90 -2.30
C LYS A 400 11.72 27.02 -2.99
N PRO A 401 12.24 27.42 -4.16
CA PRO A 401 13.36 26.73 -4.77
C PRO A 401 14.62 27.03 -3.93
N GLU A 402 15.33 25.98 -3.51
CA GLU A 402 16.72 26.10 -3.04
C GLU A 402 17.67 26.30 -4.22
#